data_AF-A0A832GXU8-F1
#
_entry.id   AF-A0A832GXU8-F1
#
_cell.length_a   1.000
_cell.length_b   1.000
_cell.length_c   1.000
_cell.angle_alpha   90.00
_cell.angle_beta   90.00
_cell.angle_gamma   90.00
#
_symmetry.space_group_name_H-M   'P 1'
#
loop_
_entity.id
_entity.type
_entity.pdbx_description
1 polymer ?
#
loop_
_entity_poly.entity_id
_entity_poly.type
_entity_poly.pdbx_seq_one_letter_code
_entity_poly.pdbx_strand_id
1 'polypeptide(L)'
;MASKITIISDDQKLIEHIKTTALTLTKLNKTIFITDISVKNLTKPENDIPINTKYVLIDLDDNFNLIIDYIKKIRNTSSHCSVKIISFFSESSPPDKKAVFNSGCDAVFSKEELIAV
;
A
#
# COMPACT_ATOMS: atom_id res chain seq x y z
N MET A 1 -17.29 3.82 12.16
CA MET A 1 -17.08 3.93 10.69
C MET A 1 -15.95 3.00 10.30
N ALA A 2 -16.18 2.02 9.42
CA ALA A 2 -15.14 1.09 9.03
C ALA A 2 -14.12 1.72 8.07
N SER A 3 -12.87 1.27 8.13
CA SER A 3 -11.82 1.68 7.19
C SER A 3 -11.35 0.46 6.40
N LYS A 4 -11.28 0.59 5.09
CA LYS A 4 -10.73 -0.43 4.19
C LYS A 4 -9.29 -0.07 3.83
N ILE A 5 -8.41 -1.04 3.93
CA ILE A 5 -6.99 -0.94 3.61
C ILE A 5 -6.67 -2.03 2.60
N THR A 6 -5.99 -1.67 1.51
CA THR A 6 -5.43 -2.62 0.56
C THR A 6 -3.92 -2.66 0.72
N ILE A 7 -3.33 -3.84 0.80
CA ILE A 7 -1.89 -4.06 0.89
C ILE A 7 -1.45 -4.75 -0.40
N ILE A 8 -0.45 -4.19 -1.07
CA ILE A 8 0.15 -4.73 -2.29
C ILE A 8 1.60 -5.06 -1.96
N SER A 9 1.90 -6.34 -1.75
CA SER A 9 3.24 -6.82 -1.39
C SER A 9 3.32 -8.33 -1.55
N ASP A 10 4.52 -8.85 -1.85
CA ASP A 10 4.84 -10.27 -1.75
C ASP A 10 5.55 -10.61 -0.42
N ASP A 11 5.93 -9.60 0.37
CA ASP A 11 6.58 -9.71 1.67
C ASP A 11 5.58 -10.09 2.77
N GLN A 12 5.54 -11.39 3.10
CA GLN A 12 4.66 -11.93 4.13
C GLN A 12 4.91 -11.31 5.51
N LYS A 13 6.15 -10.94 5.85
CA LYS A 13 6.45 -10.35 7.16
C LYS A 13 5.83 -8.96 7.29
N LEU A 14 5.94 -8.16 6.22
CA LEU A 14 5.29 -6.85 6.16
C LEU A 14 3.76 -6.97 6.27
N ILE A 15 3.17 -7.90 5.50
CA ILE A 15 1.71 -8.14 5.51
C ILE A 15 1.24 -8.55 6.90
N GLU A 16 1.91 -9.52 7.53
CA GLU A 16 1.58 -10.00 8.87
C GLU A 16 1.73 -8.90 9.93
N HIS A 17 2.80 -8.10 9.85
CA HIS A 17 3.01 -6.98 10.75
C HIS A 17 1.87 -5.95 10.63
N ILE A 18 1.51 -5.52 9.41
CA ILE A 18 0.41 -4.58 9.18
C ILE A 18 -0.92 -5.16 9.68
N LYS A 19 -1.20 -6.44 9.39
CA LYS A 19 -2.41 -7.12 9.87
C LYS A 19 -2.47 -7.12 11.40
N THR A 20 -1.35 -7.40 12.07
CA THR A 20 -1.25 -7.39 13.53
C THR A 20 -1.48 -5.98 14.11
N THR A 21 -0.84 -4.96 13.54
CA THR A 21 -1.02 -3.56 13.94
C THR A 21 -2.46 -3.07 13.68
N ALA A 22 -3.10 -3.53 12.61
CA ALA A 22 -4.51 -3.24 12.40
C ALA A 22 -5.42 -3.90 13.45
N LEU A 23 -5.10 -5.12 13.90
CA LEU A 23 -5.82 -5.80 14.98
C LEU A 23 -5.67 -5.09 16.34
N THR A 24 -4.56 -4.38 16.59
CA THR A 24 -4.47 -3.56 17.80
C THR A 24 -5.38 -2.33 17.71
N LEU A 25 -5.53 -1.73 16.52
CA LEU A 25 -6.47 -0.64 16.30
C LEU A 25 -7.94 -1.06 16.39
N THR A 26 -8.29 -2.31 16.05
CA THR A 26 -9.66 -2.80 16.21
C THR A 26 -10.08 -2.91 17.67
N LYS A 27 -9.14 -3.16 18.59
CA LYS A 27 -9.38 -3.10 20.04
C LYS A 27 -9.79 -1.70 20.52
N LEU A 28 -9.53 -0.65 19.73
CA LEU A 28 -9.97 0.73 19.97
C LEU A 28 -11.31 1.06 19.31
N ASN A 29 -12.19 0.06 19.11
CA ASN A 29 -13.50 0.18 18.45
C ASN A 29 -13.45 0.71 16.99
N LYS A 30 -12.33 0.52 16.29
CA LYS A 30 -12.22 0.83 14.85
C LYS A 30 -12.35 -0.44 14.02
N THR A 31 -13.39 -0.58 13.20
CA THR A 31 -13.46 -1.71 12.26
C THR A 31 -12.51 -1.48 11.09
N ILE A 32 -11.57 -2.40 10.86
CA ILE A 32 -10.62 -2.36 9.75
C ILE A 32 -10.80 -3.61 8.89
N PHE A 33 -10.98 -3.41 7.59
CA PHE A 33 -10.97 -4.49 6.59
C PHE A 33 -9.68 -4.41 5.80
N ILE A 34 -8.99 -5.54 5.65
CA ILE A 34 -7.71 -5.63 4.97
C ILE A 34 -7.86 -6.56 3.78
N THR A 35 -7.38 -6.12 2.64
CA THR A 35 -7.23 -6.93 1.42
C THR A 35 -5.76 -6.96 1.06
N ASP A 36 -5.15 -8.13 1.04
CA ASP A 36 -3.78 -8.33 0.56
C ASP A 36 -3.76 -8.84 -0.88
N ILE A 37 -2.84 -8.31 -1.67
CA ILE A 37 -2.68 -8.58 -3.09
C ILE A 37 -1.20 -8.78 -3.36
N SER A 38 -0.87 -9.93 -3.97
CA SER A 38 0.48 -10.19 -4.46
C SER A 38 0.81 -9.28 -5.64
N VAL A 39 2.05 -8.79 -5.71
CA VAL A 39 2.53 -7.95 -6.82
C VAL A 39 2.36 -8.65 -8.16
N LYS A 40 2.53 -9.97 -8.19
CA LYS A 40 2.39 -10.81 -9.39
C LYS A 40 0.95 -10.94 -9.88
N ASN A 41 -0.02 -10.70 -9.01
CA ASN A 41 -1.45 -10.84 -9.31
C ASN A 41 -2.12 -9.49 -9.65
N LEU A 42 -1.35 -8.41 -9.77
CA LEU A 42 -1.88 -7.10 -10.12
C LEU A 42 -2.47 -7.10 -11.53
N THR A 43 -3.68 -6.57 -11.66
CA THR A 43 -4.36 -6.42 -12.95
C THR A 43 -4.65 -4.96 -13.24
N LYS A 44 -5.83 -4.48 -12.86
CA LYS A 44 -6.30 -3.10 -12.99
C LYS A 44 -6.81 -2.63 -11.62
N PRO A 45 -6.51 -1.38 -11.21
CA PRO A 45 -6.96 -0.83 -9.93
C PRO A 45 -8.45 -1.00 -9.65
N GLU A 46 -9.31 -0.89 -10.66
CA GLU A 46 -10.76 -1.04 -10.56
C GLU A 46 -11.21 -2.42 -10.06
N ASN A 47 -10.43 -3.47 -10.32
CA ASN A 47 -10.72 -4.83 -9.89
C ASN A 47 -10.00 -5.19 -8.60
N ASP A 48 -8.77 -4.71 -8.46
CA ASP A 48 -7.87 -5.10 -7.39
C ASP A 48 -8.20 -4.34 -6.09
N ILE A 49 -8.57 -3.06 -6.18
CA ILE A 49 -8.78 -2.19 -5.01
C ILE A 49 -10.29 -2.05 -4.74
N PRO A 50 -10.80 -2.54 -3.59
CA PRO A 50 -12.20 -2.38 -3.26
C PRO A 50 -12.67 -0.92 -3.24
N ILE A 51 -13.91 -0.68 -3.65
CA ILE A 51 -14.54 0.63 -3.51
C ILE A 51 -14.55 1.05 -2.03
N ASN A 52 -14.27 2.33 -1.78
CA ASN A 52 -14.11 2.96 -0.47
C ASN A 52 -12.86 2.51 0.32
N THR A 53 -11.85 1.92 -0.34
CA THR A 53 -10.50 1.83 0.23
C THR A 53 -10.00 3.22 0.58
N LYS A 54 -9.53 3.40 1.82
CA LYS A 54 -8.99 4.67 2.31
C LYS A 54 -7.47 4.73 2.17
N TYR A 55 -6.81 3.59 2.31
CA TYR A 55 -5.37 3.45 2.27
C TYR A 55 -4.96 2.30 1.36
N VAL A 56 -3.97 2.55 0.50
CA VAL A 56 -3.27 1.53 -0.28
C VAL A 56 -1.83 1.55 0.18
N LEU A 57 -1.39 0.43 0.75
CA LEU A 57 -0.05 0.20 1.27
C LEU A 57 0.70 -0.60 0.22
N ILE A 58 1.82 -0.09 -0.29
CA ILE A 58 2.50 -0.66 -1.45
C ILE A 58 3.97 -0.92 -1.15
N ASP A 59 4.42 -2.14 -1.36
CA ASP A 59 5.83 -2.50 -1.33
C ASP A 59 6.51 -2.17 -2.67
N LEU A 60 7.66 -1.52 -2.60
CA LEU A 60 8.44 -1.06 -3.76
C LEU A 60 9.62 -1.97 -4.09
N ASP A 61 9.97 -2.92 -3.21
CA ASP A 61 11.17 -3.75 -3.38
C ASP A 61 11.06 -4.66 -4.62
N ASP A 62 9.85 -5.17 -4.88
CA ASP A 62 9.57 -6.05 -6.00
C ASP A 62 8.96 -5.29 -7.18
N ASN A 63 9.57 -5.44 -8.36
CA ASN A 63 9.04 -4.92 -9.63
C ASN A 63 8.74 -3.41 -9.61
N PHE A 64 9.68 -2.60 -9.09
CA PHE A 64 9.55 -1.14 -8.93
C PHE A 64 8.84 -0.42 -10.10
N ASN A 65 9.29 -0.64 -11.34
CA ASN A 65 8.70 0.03 -12.51
C ASN A 65 7.22 -0.32 -12.72
N LEU A 66 6.85 -1.60 -12.54
CA LEU A 66 5.46 -2.05 -12.64
C LEU A 66 4.60 -1.41 -11.56
N ILE A 67 5.12 -1.30 -10.34
CA ILE A 67 4.44 -0.67 -9.22
C ILE A 67 4.26 0.83 -9.46
N ILE A 68 5.29 1.54 -9.94
CA ILE A 68 5.19 2.96 -10.28
C ILE A 68 4.09 3.22 -11.31
N ASP A 69 4.04 2.41 -12.36
CA ASP A 69 2.99 2.54 -13.37
C ASP A 69 1.62 2.15 -12.84
N TYR A 70 1.55 1.20 -11.90
CA TYR A 70 0.32 0.85 -11.20
C TYR A 70 -0.19 2.01 -10.33
N ILE A 71 0.68 2.71 -9.58
CA ILE A 71 0.31 3.89 -8.79
C ILE A 71 -0.31 4.97 -9.67
N LYS A 72 0.30 5.25 -10.83
CA LYS A 72 -0.26 6.20 -11.81
C LYS A 72 -1.66 5.77 -12.28
N LYS A 73 -1.87 4.46 -12.51
CA LYS A 73 -3.19 3.93 -12.87
C LYS A 73 -4.21 4.16 -11.75
N ILE A 74 -3.85 3.92 -10.48
CA ILE A 74 -4.73 4.20 -9.33
C ILE A 74 -5.20 5.65 -9.35
N ARG A 75 -4.27 6.60 -9.58
CA ARG A 75 -4.59 8.04 -9.62
C ARG A 75 -5.50 8.44 -10.77
N ASN A 76 -5.38 7.75 -11.91
CA ASN A 76 -6.23 8.00 -13.07
C ASN A 76 -7.59 7.29 -13.00
N THR A 77 -7.80 6.41 -12.01
CA THR A 77 -9.10 5.77 -11.79
C THR A 77 -9.99 6.66 -10.90
N SER A 78 -11.15 7.06 -11.42
CA SER A 78 -12.07 8.00 -10.75
C SER A 78 -12.54 7.54 -9.37
N SER A 79 -12.73 6.23 -9.15
CA SER A 79 -13.15 5.66 -7.87
C SER A 79 -12.04 5.61 -6.82
N HIS A 80 -10.77 5.78 -7.21
CA HIS A 80 -9.61 5.62 -6.33
C HIS A 80 -8.66 6.82 -6.33
N CYS A 81 -8.93 7.86 -7.11
CA CYS A 81 -8.03 9.00 -7.26
C CYS A 81 -7.70 9.69 -5.93
N SER A 82 -8.60 9.65 -4.95
CA SER A 82 -8.47 10.25 -3.62
C SER A 82 -7.93 9.31 -2.53
N VAL A 83 -7.64 8.04 -2.86
CA VAL A 83 -7.12 7.07 -1.88
C VAL A 83 -5.75 7.50 -1.37
N LYS A 84 -5.43 7.26 -0.10
CA LYS A 84 -4.07 7.54 0.39
C LYS A 84 -3.14 6.39 0.02
N ILE A 85 -2.08 6.69 -0.73
CA ILE A 85 -1.09 5.71 -1.18
C ILE A 85 0.16 5.89 -0.33
N ILE A 86 0.56 4.84 0.38
CA ILE A 86 1.74 4.82 1.24
C ILE A 86 2.64 3.71 0.74
N SER A 87 3.89 4.06 0.42
CA SER A 87 4.88 3.11 -0.10
C SER A 87 5.94 2.76 0.92
N PHE A 88 6.42 1.52 0.86
CA PHE A 88 7.46 0.96 1.70
C PHE A 88 8.60 0.44 0.84
N PHE A 89 9.84 0.56 1.32
CA PHE A 89 11.03 0.01 0.67
C PHE A 89 12.03 -0.46 1.72
N SER A 90 12.84 -1.46 1.40
CA SER A 90 13.97 -1.88 2.24
C SER A 90 15.16 -0.94 2.07
N GLU A 91 15.89 -0.63 3.14
CA GLU A 91 17.11 0.20 3.05
C GLU A 91 18.18 -0.39 2.12
N SER A 92 18.17 -1.71 1.90
CA SER A 92 19.03 -2.40 0.94
C SER A 92 18.72 -2.09 -0.52
N SER A 93 17.54 -1.52 -0.81
CA SER A 93 17.08 -1.19 -2.17
C SER A 93 16.33 0.16 -2.19
N PRO A 94 17.04 1.28 -1.91
CA PRO A 94 16.40 2.59 -1.83
C PRO A 94 15.88 3.03 -3.21
N PRO A 95 14.59 3.37 -3.34
CA PRO A 95 14.02 3.81 -4.60
C PRO A 95 14.38 5.26 -4.91
N ASP A 96 14.22 5.66 -6.17
CA ASP A 96 14.14 7.09 -6.51
C ASP A 96 12.87 7.69 -5.90
N LYS A 97 12.99 8.27 -4.71
CA LYS A 97 11.87 8.90 -3.98
C LYS A 97 11.15 9.95 -4.84
N LYS A 98 11.86 10.68 -5.71
CA LYS A 98 11.24 11.70 -6.58
C LYS A 98 10.33 11.03 -7.60
N ALA A 99 10.77 9.94 -8.21
CA ALA A 99 9.94 9.14 -9.11
C ALA A 99 8.70 8.56 -8.39
N VAL A 100 8.85 8.10 -7.15
CA VAL A 100 7.74 7.58 -6.33
C VAL A 100 6.71 8.67 -6.01
N PHE A 101 7.12 9.86 -5.59
CA PHE A 101 6.18 10.95 -5.35
C PHE A 101 5.51 11.43 -6.65
N ASN A 102 6.26 11.54 -7.74
CA ASN A 102 5.74 11.94 -9.04
C ASN A 102 4.74 10.94 -9.64
N SER A 103 4.77 9.67 -9.24
CA SER A 103 3.77 8.67 -9.63
C SER A 103 2.43 8.89 -8.94
N GLY A 104 2.42 9.67 -7.85
CA GLY A 104 1.25 10.01 -7.07
C GLY A 104 1.21 9.36 -5.70
N CYS A 105 2.32 8.84 -5.17
CA CYS A 105 2.38 8.36 -3.79
C CYS A 105 2.25 9.53 -2.78
N ASP A 106 1.51 9.34 -1.68
CA ASP A 106 1.35 10.39 -0.65
C ASP A 106 2.47 10.35 0.40
N ALA A 107 3.03 9.17 0.69
CA ALA A 107 4.07 9.00 1.69
C ALA A 107 4.97 7.80 1.35
N VAL A 108 6.25 7.90 1.69
CA VAL A 108 7.26 6.85 1.41
C VAL A 108 8.11 6.65 2.65
N PHE A 109 8.13 5.43 3.17
CA PHE A 109 8.85 5.04 4.39
C PHE A 109 9.80 3.87 4.10
N SER A 110 10.89 3.76 4.86
CA SER A 110 11.61 2.50 4.90
C SER A 110 10.80 1.46 5.69
N LYS A 111 11.01 0.16 5.42
CA LYS A 111 10.37 -0.91 6.20
C LYS A 111 10.86 -0.88 7.65
N GLU A 112 12.10 -0.46 7.87
CA GLU A 112 12.72 -0.30 9.17
C GLU A 112 12.03 0.79 10.01
N GLU A 113 11.65 1.92 9.39
CA GLU A 113 10.87 2.99 10.04
C GLU A 113 9.49 2.50 10.51
N LEU A 114 8.91 1.49 9.85
CA LEU A 114 7.61 0.93 10.22
C LEU A 114 7.71 -0.07 11.37
N ILE A 115 8.75 -0.91 11.38
CA ILE A 115 8.91 -2.02 12.33
C ILE A 115 9.56 -1.56 13.65
N ALA A 116 10.31 -0.45 13.65
CA ALA A 116 10.97 0.08 14.84
C ALA A 116 10.02 0.79 15.85
N VAL A 117 8.72 0.80 15.59
CA VAL A 117 7.66 1.35 16.46
C VAL A 117 6.90 0.23 17.14
#